data_AF-A0AAV0HTU1-F1
#
_entry.id   AF-A0AAV0HTU1-F1
#
_cell.length_a   1.000
_cell.length_b   1.000
_cell.length_c   1.000
_cell.angle_alpha   90.00
_cell.angle_beta   90.00
_cell.angle_gamma   90.00
#
_symmetry.space_group_name_H-M   'P 1'
#
loop_
_entity.id
_entity.type
_entity.pdbx_description
1 polymer ?
#
loop_
_entity_poly.entity_id
_entity_poly.type
_entity_poly.pdbx_seq_one_letter_code
_entity_poly.pdbx_strand_id
1 'polypeptide(L)'
;ARDFALSLVASADVTHISKLLDRVDELTHNPNLRDIRISFEEFREFADLRKQLEQLTLAIFSYGRVNGVLTKKDFQRASSQVCGVSITDNLVDIIFHVFDANRNGTLSSDEFIRVLQRRQNDSLVSRQAGLRGLIACCMNCATSCSSSAKAVL
;
A
#
# COMPACT_ATOMS: atom_id res chain seq x y z
N ALA A 1 17.01 1.06 4.32
CA ALA A 1 15.73 1.21 5.02
C ALA A 1 14.85 2.33 4.43
N ARG A 2 15.37 3.57 4.30
CA ARG A 2 14.59 4.71 3.80
C ARG A 2 13.92 4.47 2.44
N ASP A 3 14.66 3.99 1.45
CA ASP A 3 14.12 3.77 0.09
C ASP A 3 13.02 2.71 0.07
N PHE A 4 13.21 1.64 0.85
CA PHE A 4 12.17 0.62 1.05
C PHE A 4 10.93 1.23 1.71
N ALA A 5 11.09 2.03 2.76
CA ALA A 5 9.98 2.70 3.43
C ALA A 5 9.24 3.68 2.49
N LEU A 6 9.94 4.46 1.69
CA LEU A 6 9.33 5.30 0.64
C LEU A 6 8.54 4.47 -0.37
N SER A 7 9.05 3.29 -0.74
CA SER A 7 8.33 2.37 -1.64
C SER A 7 7.06 1.77 -1.02
N LEU A 8 6.98 1.70 0.31
CA LEU A 8 5.77 1.33 1.05
C LEU A 8 4.75 2.47 0.98
N VAL A 9 5.19 3.69 1.31
CA VAL A 9 4.33 4.89 1.34
C VAL A 9 3.77 5.23 -0.05
N ALA A 10 4.57 5.06 -1.10
CA ALA A 10 4.15 5.29 -2.48
C ALA A 10 3.00 4.36 -2.94
N SER A 11 2.79 3.24 -2.24
CA SER A 11 1.70 2.29 -2.52
C SER A 11 0.51 2.42 -1.56
N ALA A 12 0.59 3.29 -0.55
CA ALA A 12 -0.46 3.50 0.43
C ALA A 12 -1.53 4.50 -0.06
N ASP A 13 -2.66 4.53 0.63
CA ASP A 13 -3.73 5.49 0.32
C ASP A 13 -3.28 6.95 0.56
N VAL A 14 -3.62 7.83 -0.39
CA VAL A 14 -3.20 9.24 -0.40
C VAL A 14 -3.75 10.05 0.78
N THR A 15 -4.85 9.62 1.40
CA THR A 15 -5.47 10.30 2.54
C THR A 15 -4.53 10.44 3.75
N HIS A 16 -3.54 9.57 3.87
CA HIS A 16 -2.62 9.53 5.01
C HIS A 16 -1.15 9.68 4.61
N ILE A 17 -0.87 10.02 3.35
CA ILE A 17 0.49 10.05 2.81
C ILE A 17 1.41 11.00 3.60
N SER A 18 0.92 12.18 4.02
CA SER A 18 1.72 13.13 4.81
C SER A 18 2.22 12.51 6.11
N LYS A 19 1.32 11.86 6.86
CA LYS A 19 1.68 11.21 8.13
C LYS A 19 2.67 10.08 7.89
N LEU A 20 2.49 9.29 6.83
CA LEU A 20 3.39 8.19 6.50
C LEU A 20 4.78 8.68 6.09
N LEU A 21 4.88 9.81 5.39
CA LEU A 21 6.16 10.45 5.07
C LEU A 21 6.88 10.93 6.33
N ASP A 22 6.16 11.49 7.31
CA ASP A 22 6.74 11.84 8.61
C ASP A 22 7.35 10.60 9.30
N ARG A 23 6.71 9.42 9.18
CA ARG A 23 7.27 8.15 9.71
C ARG A 23 8.55 7.72 9.01
N VAL A 24 8.63 7.95 7.70
CA VAL A 24 9.85 7.66 6.92
C VAL A 24 10.99 8.57 7.38
N ASP A 25 10.70 9.85 7.65
CA ASP A 25 11.72 10.76 8.16
C ASP A 25 12.13 10.40 9.60
N GLU A 26 11.19 10.04 10.48
CA GLU A 26 11.51 9.48 11.81
C GLU A 26 12.41 8.23 11.72
N LEU A 27 12.19 7.38 10.72
CA LEU A 27 12.98 6.16 10.52
C LEU A 27 14.46 6.48 10.30
N THR A 28 14.77 7.56 9.59
CA THR A 28 16.16 7.97 9.31
C THR A 28 16.91 8.42 10.56
N HIS A 29 16.18 8.83 11.59
CA HIS A 29 16.74 9.25 12.88
C HIS A 29 16.78 8.10 13.90
N ASN A 30 16.12 6.97 13.63
CA ASN A 30 16.11 5.82 14.52
C ASN A 30 17.41 5.00 14.38
N PRO A 31 18.25 4.91 15.42
CA PRO A 31 19.54 4.20 15.34
C PRO A 31 19.40 2.71 15.05
N ASN A 32 18.27 2.10 15.42
CA ASN A 32 18.03 0.67 15.18
C ASN A 32 17.57 0.38 13.75
N LEU A 33 17.07 1.39 13.02
CA LEU A 33 16.47 1.18 11.70
C LEU A 33 17.22 1.87 10.56
N ARG A 34 17.88 3.01 10.82
CA ARG A 34 18.49 3.86 9.78
C ARG A 34 19.59 3.13 8.99
N ASP A 35 20.34 2.28 9.67
CA ASP A 35 21.51 1.59 9.12
C ASP A 35 21.16 0.24 8.47
N ILE A 36 19.88 -0.19 8.59
CA ILE A 36 19.40 -1.41 7.93
C ILE A 36 19.50 -1.25 6.41
N ARG A 37 20.24 -2.17 5.79
CA ARG A 37 20.34 -2.34 4.34
C ARG A 37 19.36 -3.42 3.91
N ILE A 38 18.61 -3.13 2.84
CA ILE A 38 17.64 -4.06 2.26
C ILE A 38 18.26 -4.55 0.96
N SER A 39 18.44 -5.85 0.84
CA SER A 39 18.93 -6.48 -0.38
C SER A 39 17.85 -6.44 -1.47
N PHE A 40 18.29 -6.61 -2.72
CA PHE A 40 17.35 -6.75 -3.83
C PHE A 40 16.43 -7.97 -3.66
N GLU A 41 16.95 -9.05 -3.10
CA GLU A 41 16.18 -10.28 -2.85
C GLU A 41 15.06 -10.04 -1.84
N GLU A 42 15.36 -9.44 -0.68
CA GLU A 42 14.33 -9.07 0.30
C GLU A 42 13.28 -8.12 -0.29
N PHE A 43 13.71 -7.16 -1.12
CA PHE A 43 12.79 -6.26 -1.80
C PHE A 43 11.87 -7.01 -2.78
N ARG A 44 12.42 -7.96 -3.55
CA ARG A 44 11.68 -8.80 -4.50
C ARG A 44 10.68 -9.70 -3.78
N GLU A 45 11.10 -10.37 -2.72
CA GLU A 45 10.22 -11.20 -1.89
C GLU A 45 9.04 -10.39 -1.35
N PHE A 46 9.30 -9.19 -0.80
CA PHE A 46 8.22 -8.31 -0.38
C PHE A 46 7.32 -7.84 -1.54
N ALA A 47 7.89 -7.62 -2.72
CA ALA A 47 7.09 -7.32 -3.91
C ALA A 47 6.19 -8.50 -4.32
N ASP A 48 6.64 -9.75 -4.16
CA ASP A 48 5.83 -10.94 -4.39
C ASP A 48 4.74 -11.10 -3.34
N LEU A 49 5.04 -10.80 -2.07
CA LEU A 49 4.03 -10.76 -1.00
C LEU A 49 2.90 -9.78 -1.33
N ARG A 50 3.24 -8.58 -1.86
CA ARG A 50 2.23 -7.59 -2.30
C ARG A 50 1.33 -8.10 -3.42
N LYS A 51 1.76 -9.09 -4.22
CA LYS A 51 0.88 -9.70 -5.25
C LYS A 51 -0.17 -10.62 -4.63
N GLN A 52 0.13 -11.23 -3.47
CA GLN A 52 -0.76 -12.13 -2.72
C GLN A 52 -1.61 -11.41 -1.68
N LEU A 53 -1.89 -10.12 -1.94
CA LEU A 53 -2.46 -9.23 -0.94
C LEU A 53 -3.81 -9.67 -0.39
N GLU A 54 -4.70 -10.14 -1.25
CA GLU A 54 -6.01 -10.64 -0.85
C GLU A 54 -5.88 -11.81 0.14
N GLN A 55 -5.01 -12.77 -0.17
CA GLN A 55 -4.74 -13.93 0.69
C GLN A 55 -4.08 -13.51 2.01
N LEU A 56 -3.11 -12.60 1.96
CA LEU A 56 -2.46 -12.05 3.15
C LEU A 56 -3.48 -11.35 4.06
N THR A 57 -4.38 -10.57 3.48
CA THR A 57 -5.44 -9.85 4.20
C THR A 57 -6.40 -10.84 4.87
N LEU A 58 -6.86 -11.87 4.15
CA LEU A 58 -7.71 -12.92 4.71
C LEU A 58 -7.02 -13.68 5.85
N ALA A 59 -5.74 -14.03 5.68
CA ALA A 59 -4.94 -14.69 6.71
C ALA A 59 -4.84 -13.84 7.97
N ILE A 60 -4.52 -12.56 7.80
CA ILE A 60 -4.38 -11.59 8.88
C ILE A 60 -5.70 -11.35 9.59
N PHE A 61 -6.82 -11.26 8.88
CA PHE A 61 -8.14 -11.20 9.50
C PHE A 61 -8.49 -12.49 10.25
N SER A 62 -8.09 -13.66 9.74
CA SER A 62 -8.31 -14.93 10.43
C SER A 62 -7.51 -15.01 11.73
N TYR A 63 -6.23 -14.60 11.73
CA TYR A 63 -5.39 -14.54 12.93
C TYR A 63 -5.84 -13.44 13.90
N GLY A 64 -6.15 -12.25 13.38
CA GLY A 64 -6.60 -11.09 14.13
C GLY A 64 -7.99 -11.28 14.76
N ARG A 65 -8.86 -12.13 14.21
CA ARG A 65 -10.14 -12.48 14.85
C ARG A 65 -9.99 -13.15 16.22
N VAL A 66 -8.84 -13.75 16.50
CA VAL A 66 -8.58 -14.41 17.79
C VAL A 66 -8.04 -13.42 18.82
N ASN A 67 -7.26 -12.41 18.41
CA ASN A 67 -6.52 -11.51 19.32
C ASN A 67 -6.84 -10.01 19.18
N GLY A 68 -7.65 -9.60 18.20
CA GLY A 68 -8.02 -8.21 17.91
C GLY A 68 -6.92 -7.35 17.26
N VAL A 69 -5.68 -7.83 17.19
CA VAL A 69 -4.52 -7.09 16.67
C VAL A 69 -3.54 -8.04 15.97
N LEU A 70 -2.78 -7.52 14.99
CA LEU A 70 -1.76 -8.28 14.26
C LEU A 70 -0.37 -7.99 14.82
N THR A 71 0.31 -9.01 15.36
CA THR A 71 1.71 -8.86 15.81
C THR A 71 2.69 -9.06 14.65
N LYS A 72 3.96 -8.67 14.86
CA LYS A 72 5.06 -8.95 13.92
C LYS A 72 5.18 -10.43 13.55
N LYS A 73 5.05 -11.31 14.56
CA LYS A 73 5.11 -12.77 14.39
C LYS A 73 3.93 -13.29 13.57
N ASP A 74 2.74 -12.75 13.80
CA ASP A 74 1.55 -13.13 13.04
C ASP A 74 1.68 -12.69 11.57
N PHE A 75 2.24 -11.50 11.31
CA PHE A 75 2.51 -11.04 9.95
C PHE A 75 3.49 -11.97 9.23
N GLN A 76 4.61 -12.34 9.87
CA GLN A 76 5.57 -13.30 9.30
C GLN A 76 4.96 -14.68 9.08
N ARG A 77 4.14 -15.15 10.02
CA ARG A 77 3.44 -16.42 9.89
C ARG A 77 2.44 -16.40 8.74
N ALA A 78 1.65 -15.33 8.60
CA ALA A 78 0.72 -15.18 7.49
C ALA A 78 1.45 -15.14 6.15
N SER A 79 2.53 -14.37 6.05
CA SER A 79 3.36 -14.28 4.86
C SER A 79 3.94 -15.65 4.45
N SER A 80 4.54 -16.37 5.40
CA SER A 80 5.22 -17.63 5.10
C SER A 80 4.25 -18.79 4.86
N GLN A 81 3.23 -18.94 5.72
CA GLN A 81 2.34 -20.10 5.70
C GLN A 81 1.21 -19.97 4.69
N VAL A 82 0.76 -18.75 4.38
CA VAL A 82 -0.35 -18.54 3.45
C VAL A 82 0.15 -18.07 2.10
N CYS A 83 1.09 -17.11 2.07
CA CYS A 83 1.58 -16.54 0.81
C CYS A 83 2.86 -17.21 0.29
N GLY A 84 3.47 -18.12 1.05
CA GLY A 84 4.70 -18.79 0.65
C GLY A 84 5.93 -17.87 0.59
N VAL A 85 5.86 -16.69 1.20
CA VAL A 85 6.95 -15.69 1.18
C VAL A 85 7.50 -15.52 2.59
N SER A 86 8.81 -15.68 2.76
CA SER A 86 9.48 -15.40 4.03
C SER A 86 9.93 -13.94 4.05
N ILE A 87 9.61 -13.22 5.13
CA ILE A 87 10.01 -11.81 5.30
C ILE A 87 10.92 -11.73 6.54
N THR A 88 12.06 -11.06 6.37
CA THR A 88 13.06 -10.91 7.45
C THR A 88 12.58 -9.97 8.55
N ASP A 89 13.11 -10.15 9.76
CA ASP A 89 12.77 -9.30 10.92
C ASP A 89 13.03 -7.81 10.63
N ASN A 90 14.10 -7.50 9.90
CA ASN A 90 14.43 -6.16 9.45
C ASN A 90 13.32 -5.51 8.61
N LEU A 91 12.75 -6.25 7.65
CA LEU A 91 11.65 -5.75 6.84
C LEU A 91 10.39 -5.54 7.69
N VAL A 92 10.09 -6.49 8.58
CA VAL A 92 8.94 -6.41 9.49
C VAL A 92 9.05 -5.20 10.41
N ASP A 93 10.24 -4.92 10.94
CA ASP A 93 10.50 -3.76 11.79
C ASP A 93 10.26 -2.45 11.05
N ILE A 94 10.69 -2.35 9.79
CA ILE A 94 10.45 -1.16 8.95
C ILE A 94 8.95 -1.03 8.63
N ILE A 95 8.29 -2.12 8.23
CA ILE A 95 6.85 -2.13 7.93
C ILE A 95 6.06 -1.64 9.16
N PHE A 96 6.31 -2.22 10.33
CA PHE A 96 5.61 -1.83 11.55
C PHE A 96 5.98 -0.40 11.97
N HIS A 97 7.22 0.04 11.79
CA HIS A 97 7.57 1.44 12.08
C HIS A 97 6.76 2.44 11.24
N VAL A 98 6.54 2.13 9.96
CA VAL A 98 5.81 3.00 9.03
C VAL A 98 4.30 2.98 9.33
N PHE A 99 3.74 1.83 9.72
CA PHE A 99 2.27 1.65 9.73
C PHE A 99 1.61 1.54 11.11
N ASP A 100 2.35 1.17 12.16
CA ASP A 100 1.86 1.22 13.53
C ASP A 100 1.77 2.68 13.97
N ALA A 101 0.59 3.28 13.85
CA ALA A 101 0.39 4.70 14.05
C ALA A 101 0.45 5.05 15.55
N ASN A 102 -0.14 4.19 16.39
CA ASN A 102 -0.22 4.38 17.83
C ASN A 102 1.00 3.86 18.62
N ARG A 103 1.97 3.21 17.94
CA ARG A 103 3.23 2.70 18.51
C ARG A 103 3.01 1.58 19.55
N ASN A 104 1.95 0.80 19.44
CA ASN A 104 1.65 -0.27 20.39
C ASN A 104 2.35 -1.61 20.07
N GLY A 105 3.13 -1.67 18.98
CA GLY A 105 3.84 -2.87 18.53
C GLY A 105 2.99 -3.86 17.74
N THR A 106 1.76 -3.49 17.41
CA THR A 106 0.79 -4.29 16.66
C THR A 106 0.14 -3.45 15.55
N LEU A 107 -0.45 -4.11 14.56
CA LEU A 107 -1.27 -3.44 13.55
C LEU A 107 -2.73 -3.80 13.78
N SER A 108 -3.57 -2.79 14.01
CA SER A 108 -5.02 -2.95 13.89
C SER A 108 -5.42 -3.20 12.44
N SER A 109 -6.64 -3.71 12.23
CA SER A 109 -7.23 -3.86 10.89
C SER A 109 -7.19 -2.56 10.08
N ASP A 110 -7.46 -1.43 10.73
CA ASP A 110 -7.46 -0.12 10.09
C ASP A 110 -6.04 0.33 9.72
N GLU A 111 -5.06 0.11 10.59
CA GLU A 111 -3.64 0.37 10.30
C GLU A 111 -3.14 -0.50 9.15
N PHE A 112 -3.57 -1.77 9.11
CA PHE A 112 -3.18 -2.73 8.09
C PHE A 112 -3.83 -2.45 6.72
N ILE A 113 -5.12 -2.10 6.67
CA ILE A 113 -5.81 -1.77 5.40
C ILE A 113 -5.18 -0.53 4.74
N ARG A 114 -4.74 0.46 5.53
CA ARG A 114 -4.01 1.65 5.04
C ARG A 114 -2.72 1.29 4.28
N VAL A 115 -2.12 0.14 4.60
CA VAL A 115 -0.89 -0.37 3.95
C VAL A 115 -1.15 -0.90 2.54
N LEU A 116 -2.40 -1.24 2.22
CA LEU A 116 -2.70 -2.23 1.18
C LEU A 116 -3.68 -1.78 0.11
N GLN A 117 -4.45 -0.73 0.36
CA GLN A 117 -5.41 -0.23 -0.61
C GLN A 117 -4.79 0.74 -1.63
N ARG A 118 -3.95 0.24 -2.55
CA ARG A 118 -4.01 0.59 -3.98
C ARG A 118 -2.96 -0.15 -4.82
N ARG A 119 -3.44 -1.12 -5.61
CA ARG A 119 -3.01 -1.43 -7.01
C ARG A 119 -3.63 -2.72 -7.58
N GLN A 120 -4.58 -3.39 -6.92
CA GLN A 120 -5.37 -4.44 -7.59
C GLN A 120 -6.48 -3.90 -8.50
N ASN A 121 -6.98 -2.68 -8.27
CA ASN A 121 -8.07 -2.13 -9.09
C ASN A 121 -7.64 -1.53 -10.44
N ASP A 122 -6.35 -1.21 -10.64
CA ASP A 122 -5.89 -0.65 -11.92
C ASP A 122 -5.62 -1.72 -12.99
N SER A 123 -5.39 -2.99 -12.61
CA SER A 123 -5.03 -4.05 -13.56
C SER A 123 -6.21 -4.92 -14.01
N LEU A 124 -7.30 -5.00 -13.23
CA LEU A 124 -8.49 -5.79 -13.62
C LEU A 124 -9.65 -4.96 -14.18
N VAL A 125 -9.72 -3.66 -13.88
CA VAL A 125 -10.76 -2.77 -14.46
C VAL A 125 -10.31 -2.13 -15.78
N SER A 126 -8.99 -2.01 -16.02
CA SER A 126 -8.46 -1.29 -17.17
C SER A 126 -8.58 -2.04 -18.52
N ARG A 127 -8.83 -3.36 -18.52
CA ARG A 127 -9.00 -4.10 -19.79
C ARG A 127 -10.38 -3.97 -20.46
N GLN A 128 -11.37 -3.37 -19.80
CA GLN A 128 -12.68 -3.05 -20.42
C GLN A 128 -13.07 -1.57 -20.34
N ALA A 129 -12.42 -0.76 -19.51
CA ALA A 129 -12.70 0.67 -19.41
C ALA A 129 -12.04 1.53 -20.52
N GLY A 130 -11.08 0.96 -21.29
CA GLY A 130 -10.32 1.71 -22.30
C GLY A 130 -11.16 2.25 -23.47
N LEU A 131 -12.17 1.51 -23.94
CA LEU A 131 -13.01 1.96 -25.07
C LEU A 131 -14.21 2.82 -24.63
N ARG A 132 -14.75 2.63 -23.42
CA ARG A 132 -15.90 3.41 -22.93
C ARG A 132 -15.48 4.78 -22.39
N GLY A 133 -14.31 4.88 -21.75
CA GLY A 133 -13.79 6.16 -21.23
C GLY A 133 -13.37 7.14 -22.33
N LEU A 134 -12.83 6.64 -23.45
CA LEU A 134 -12.44 7.49 -24.58
C LEU A 134 -13.65 8.11 -25.28
N ILE A 135 -14.75 7.36 -25.45
CA ILE A 135 -15.98 7.90 -26.06
C ILE A 135 -16.66 8.94 -25.16
N ALA A 136 -16.67 8.72 -23.84
CA ALA A 136 -17.22 9.67 -22.88
C ALA A 136 -16.42 10.98 -22.81
N CYS A 137 -15.09 10.91 -22.90
CA CYS A 137 -14.23 12.09 -22.95
C CYS A 137 -14.44 12.89 -24.25
N CYS A 138 -14.52 12.22 -25.41
CA CYS A 138 -14.77 12.88 -26.68
C CYS A 138 -16.16 13.55 -26.75
N MET A 139 -17.19 12.93 -26.19
CA MET A 139 -18.55 13.51 -26.17
C MET A 139 -18.64 14.75 -25.28
N ASN A 140 -17.97 14.78 -24.13
CA ASN A 140 -17.97 15.94 -23.24
C ASN A 140 -17.13 17.12 -23.77
N CYS A 141 -16.07 16.84 -24.53
CA CYS A 141 -15.30 17.88 -25.23
C CYS A 141 -16.08 18.46 -26.43
N ALA A 142 -16.89 17.65 -27.11
CA ALA A 142 -17.73 18.12 -28.22
C ALA A 142 -18.90 18.99 -27.76
N THR A 143 -19.49 18.73 -26.58
CA THR A 143 -20.59 19.53 -26.01
C THR A 143 -20.13 20.84 -25.37
N SER A 144 -18.87 20.94 -24.96
CA SER A 144 -18.30 22.19 -24.42
C SER A 144 -17.72 23.11 -25.50
N CYS A 145 -17.38 22.60 -26.69
CA CYS A 145 -16.93 23.42 -27.83
C CYS A 145 -18.08 24.08 -28.63
N SER A 146 -19.36 23.76 -28.36
CA SER A 146 -20.50 24.35 -29.07
C SER A 146 -21.12 25.57 -28.39
N SER A 147 -20.65 25.97 -27.20
CA SER A 147 -21.25 27.07 -26.41
C SER A 147 -20.56 28.44 -26.55
N SER A 148 -19.68 28.65 -27.53
CA SER A 148 -19.06 29.97 -27.78
C SER A 148 -19.40 30.61 -29.14
N ALA A 149 -20.49 30.20 -29.79
CA ALA A 149 -20.99 30.87 -30.99
C ALA A 149 -22.46 31.28 -30.83
N LYS A 150 -22.70 32.35 -30.06
CA LYS A 150 -23.82 33.29 -30.24
C LYS A 150 -23.60 34.54 -29.37
N ALA A 151 -22.76 35.43 -29.87
CA ALA A 151 -22.82 36.85 -29.59
C ALA A 151 -22.69 37.57 -30.95
N VAL A 152 -23.48 38.63 -31.14
CA VAL A 152 -23.63 39.47 -32.35
C VAL A 152 -24.77 39.03 -33.28
N LEU A 153 -25.99 39.46 -32.95
CA LEU A 153 -26.73 40.51 -33.65
C LEU A 153 -27.82 41.07 -32.72
#